data_AF-A0A832F3B6-F1
#
_entry.id   AF-A0A832F3B6-F1
#
_cell.length_a   1.000
_cell.length_b   1.000
_cell.length_c   1.000
_cell.angle_alpha   90.00
_cell.angle_beta   90.00
_cell.angle_gamma   90.00
#
_symmetry.space_group_name_H-M   'P 1'
#
loop_
_entity.id
_entity.type
_entity.pdbx_description
1 polymer ?
#
loop_
_entity_poly.entity_id
_entity_poly.type
_entity_poly.pdbx_seq_one_letter_code
_entity_poly.pdbx_strand_id
1 'polypeptide(L)'
;MDFKVTPWEITGKVDYDKLIKRFGTKRITPKLRSRIESAAKGSDVFIRRDVCFSHRDFDIALNEYLHGEKFFLYTGRGPSGKMHIGHLVPMLFTKWLQDAFDANLYIQITDDEKFLFKSDATQDAIERYANDNILDIAAMGFNPDKT
;
A
#
# COMPACT_ATOMS: atom_id res chain seq x y z
N MET A 1 18.61 -0.76 -20.47
CA MET A 1 17.61 -1.18 -19.45
C MET A 1 16.25 -0.94 -20.07
N ASP A 2 15.40 -1.96 -20.16
CA ASP A 2 14.14 -1.89 -20.93
C ASP A 2 12.99 -1.19 -20.17
N PHE A 3 13.19 -0.85 -18.89
CA PHE A 3 12.25 -0.08 -18.07
C PHE A 3 12.95 0.59 -16.87
N LYS A 4 12.31 1.63 -16.31
CA LYS A 4 12.72 2.36 -15.10
C LYS A 4 11.58 2.34 -14.09
N VAL A 5 11.90 2.06 -12.83
CA VAL A 5 10.97 2.13 -11.69
C VAL A 5 11.69 2.80 -10.54
N THR A 6 11.23 3.98 -10.17
CA THR A 6 11.64 4.74 -8.98
C THR A 6 10.38 5.19 -8.22
N PRO A 7 10.52 5.74 -7.00
CA PRO A 7 9.37 6.28 -6.28
C PRO A 7 8.61 7.41 -7.01
N TRP A 8 9.22 8.04 -8.01
CA TRP A 8 8.64 9.20 -8.72
C TRP A 8 8.33 8.92 -10.20
N GLU A 9 8.90 7.88 -10.80
CA GLU A 9 8.82 7.65 -12.24
C GLU A 9 8.79 6.16 -12.59
N ILE A 10 7.87 5.80 -13.48
CA ILE A 10 7.80 4.49 -14.10
C ILE A 10 7.78 4.69 -15.63
N THR A 11 8.73 4.09 -16.33
CA THR A 11 8.79 4.12 -17.80
C THR A 11 9.16 2.77 -18.39
N GLY A 12 8.67 2.50 -19.60
CA GLY A 12 8.88 1.23 -20.30
C GLY A 12 7.93 0.12 -19.85
N LYS A 13 8.04 -1.06 -20.50
CA LYS A 13 7.25 -2.24 -20.15
C LYS A 13 7.90 -2.96 -18.97
N VAL A 14 7.30 -2.81 -17.79
CA VAL A 14 7.84 -3.38 -16.55
C VAL A 14 7.74 -4.91 -16.56
N ASP A 15 8.88 -5.57 -16.32
CA ASP A 15 8.97 -7.00 -16.06
C ASP A 15 9.07 -7.21 -14.54
N TYR A 16 7.97 -7.66 -13.93
CA TYR A 16 7.88 -7.81 -12.48
C TYR A 16 8.79 -8.89 -11.91
N ASP A 17 9.10 -9.96 -12.68
CA ASP A 17 10.04 -11.00 -12.21
C ASP A 17 11.48 -10.48 -12.16
N LYS A 18 11.88 -9.66 -13.13
CA LYS A 18 13.15 -8.93 -13.06
C LYS A 18 13.16 -7.91 -11.94
N LEU A 19 12.04 -7.22 -11.70
CA LEU A 19 11.93 -6.21 -10.65
C LEU A 19 12.10 -6.83 -9.24
N ILE A 20 11.49 -7.98 -8.98
CA ILE A 20 11.66 -8.73 -7.72
C ILE A 20 13.14 -9.01 -7.45
N LYS A 21 13.86 -9.52 -8.46
CA LYS A 21 15.30 -9.82 -8.35
C LYS A 21 16.13 -8.56 -8.13
N ARG A 22 15.85 -7.49 -8.89
CA ARG A 22 16.57 -6.21 -8.80
C ARG A 22 16.43 -5.58 -7.42
N PHE A 23 15.24 -5.60 -6.85
CA PHE A 23 14.97 -4.98 -5.55
C PHE A 23 15.28 -5.94 -4.39
N GLY A 24 15.45 -7.24 -4.64
CA GLY A 24 15.73 -8.23 -3.61
C GLY A 24 14.53 -8.50 -2.71
N THR A 25 13.32 -8.46 -3.27
CA THR A 25 12.06 -8.84 -2.59
C THR A 25 11.76 -10.31 -2.79
N LYS A 26 10.79 -10.86 -2.05
CA LYS A 26 10.31 -12.24 -2.20
C LYS A 26 8.98 -12.23 -2.97
N ARG A 27 8.73 -13.26 -3.79
CA ARG A 27 7.44 -13.44 -4.49
C ARG A 27 6.40 -13.99 -3.52
N ILE A 28 5.15 -13.51 -3.60
CA ILE A 28 4.04 -14.15 -2.90
C ILE A 28 3.75 -15.49 -3.58
N THR A 29 4.30 -16.57 -3.03
CA THR A 29 4.15 -17.92 -3.57
C THR A 29 2.72 -18.43 -3.37
N PRO A 30 2.25 -19.45 -4.14
CA PRO A 30 0.97 -20.11 -3.89
C PRO A 30 0.85 -20.64 -2.45
N LYS A 31 1.95 -21.13 -1.88
CA LYS A 31 2.03 -21.56 -0.47
C LYS A 31 1.78 -20.40 0.48
N LEU A 32 2.47 -19.27 0.30
CA LEU A 32 2.24 -18.10 1.15
C LEU A 32 0.82 -17.58 0.98
N ARG A 33 0.34 -17.41 -0.26
CA ARG A 33 -1.04 -17.01 -0.58
C ARG A 33 -2.08 -17.80 0.22
N SER A 34 -2.01 -19.13 0.17
CA SER A 34 -2.94 -19.99 0.91
C SER A 34 -2.90 -19.76 2.43
N ARG A 35 -1.71 -19.48 2.99
CA ARG A 35 -1.55 -19.13 4.40
C ARG A 35 -2.17 -17.77 4.73
N ILE A 36 -2.01 -16.76 3.87
CA ILE A 36 -2.63 -15.44 4.03
C ILE A 36 -4.15 -15.62 4.07
N GLU A 37 -4.72 -16.30 3.07
CA GLU A 37 -6.17 -16.48 2.95
C GLU A 37 -6.75 -17.28 4.12
N SER A 38 -6.02 -18.28 4.61
CA SER A 38 -6.43 -19.06 5.78
C SER A 38 -6.43 -18.22 7.05
N ALA A 39 -5.38 -17.42 7.28
CA ALA A 39 -5.29 -16.55 8.46
C ALA A 39 -6.31 -15.41 8.43
N ALA A 40 -6.55 -14.85 7.24
CA ALA A 40 -7.55 -13.81 6.99
C ALA A 40 -8.99 -14.34 6.98
N LYS A 41 -9.19 -15.67 7.02
CA LYS A 41 -10.50 -16.33 6.87
C LYS A 41 -11.26 -15.85 5.62
N GLY A 42 -10.53 -15.56 4.55
CA GLY A 42 -11.08 -14.92 3.35
C GLY A 42 -10.02 -14.68 2.28
N SER A 43 -10.46 -14.28 1.08
CA SER A 43 -9.57 -14.04 -0.07
C SER A 43 -9.92 -12.72 -0.75
N ASP A 44 -8.91 -11.87 -0.90
CA ASP A 44 -9.03 -10.61 -1.63
C ASP A 44 -8.59 -10.74 -3.10
N VAL A 45 -9.16 -9.87 -3.95
CA VAL A 45 -8.88 -9.86 -5.39
C VAL A 45 -7.41 -9.59 -5.70
N PHE A 46 -6.72 -8.77 -4.90
CA PHE A 46 -5.33 -8.41 -5.12
C PHE A 46 -4.37 -9.57 -4.81
N ILE A 47 -4.76 -10.44 -3.87
CA ILE A 47 -4.02 -11.67 -3.56
C ILE A 47 -4.32 -12.77 -4.58
N ARG A 48 -5.61 -13.05 -4.84
CA ARG A 48 -6.03 -14.16 -5.72
C ARG A 48 -5.57 -13.99 -7.15
N ARG A 49 -5.53 -12.74 -7.66
CA ARG A 49 -5.13 -12.41 -9.04
C ARG A 49 -3.67 -11.98 -9.18
N ASP A 50 -2.85 -12.14 -8.14
CA ASP A 50 -1.42 -11.78 -8.16
C ASP A 50 -1.16 -10.29 -8.47
N VAL A 51 -2.08 -9.39 -8.09
CA VAL A 51 -1.86 -7.94 -8.19
C VAL A 51 -0.85 -7.50 -7.14
N CYS A 52 -1.02 -7.99 -5.90
CA CYS A 52 0.05 -7.98 -4.91
C CYS A 52 0.91 -9.23 -5.15
N PHE A 53 2.05 -9.05 -5.83
CA PHE A 53 2.89 -10.15 -6.30
C PHE A 53 4.17 -10.37 -5.47
N SER A 54 4.56 -9.40 -4.64
CA SER A 54 5.81 -9.44 -3.88
C SER A 54 5.65 -8.94 -2.45
N HIS A 55 6.57 -9.35 -1.58
CA HIS A 55 6.61 -8.96 -0.17
C HIS A 55 8.05 -8.90 0.36
N ARG A 56 8.20 -8.30 1.54
CA ARG A 56 9.35 -8.49 2.45
C ARG A 56 8.80 -8.88 3.81
N ASP A 57 9.28 -9.99 4.35
CA ASP A 57 9.03 -10.47 5.71
C ASP A 57 7.56 -10.56 6.17
N PHE A 58 6.61 -10.47 5.23
CA PHE A 58 5.20 -10.74 5.51
C PHE A 58 4.95 -12.16 6.02
N ASP A 59 5.77 -13.13 5.61
CA ASP A 59 5.76 -14.48 6.14
C ASP A 59 6.11 -14.53 7.63
N ILE A 60 6.98 -13.64 8.09
CA ILE A 60 7.34 -13.47 9.51
C ILE A 60 6.18 -12.80 10.24
N ALA A 61 5.69 -11.65 9.77
CA ALA A 61 4.55 -10.96 10.38
C ALA A 61 3.31 -11.87 10.52
N LEU A 62 3.04 -12.69 9.49
CA LEU A 62 1.97 -13.67 9.51
C LEU A 62 2.22 -14.79 10.52
N ASN A 63 3.47 -15.24 10.69
CA ASN A 63 3.81 -16.22 11.73
C ASN A 63 3.55 -15.66 13.12
N GLU A 64 4.03 -14.45 13.40
CA GLU A 64 3.83 -13.78 14.70
C GLU A 64 2.34 -13.63 15.01
N TYR A 65 1.55 -13.17 14.04
CA TYR A 65 0.09 -13.09 14.17
C TYR A 65 -0.57 -14.42 14.55
N LEU A 66 -0.15 -15.52 13.90
CA LEU A 66 -0.68 -16.85 14.19
C LEU A 66 -0.28 -17.36 15.59
N HIS A 67 0.76 -16.80 16.21
CA HIS A 67 1.16 -17.10 17.60
C HIS A 67 0.51 -16.16 18.62
N GLY A 68 -0.38 -15.26 18.19
CA GLY A 68 -1.10 -14.34 19.07
C GLY A 68 -0.44 -12.97 19.23
N GLU A 69 0.69 -12.73 18.56
CA GLU A 69 1.31 -11.42 18.53
C GLU A 69 0.55 -10.46 17.60
N LYS A 70 0.67 -9.16 17.85
CA LYS A 70 0.01 -8.13 17.03
C LYS A 70 1.02 -7.45 16.11
N PHE A 71 0.56 -7.03 14.95
CA PHE A 71 1.28 -6.10 14.08
C PHE A 71 0.38 -4.91 13.72
N PHE A 72 0.97 -3.89 13.11
CA PHE A 72 0.24 -2.73 12.61
C PHE A 72 0.47 -2.56 11.10
N LEU A 73 -0.43 -1.82 10.46
CA LEU A 73 -0.39 -1.46 9.06
C LEU A 73 0.09 -0.01 8.92
N TYR A 74 0.84 0.23 7.86
CA TYR A 74 1.31 1.56 7.51
C TYR A 74 1.23 1.74 6.00
N THR A 75 0.67 2.87 5.56
CA THR A 75 0.64 3.28 4.16
C THR A 75 0.71 4.81 4.09
N GLY A 76 0.76 5.36 2.88
CA GLY A 76 0.82 6.81 2.72
C GLY A 76 0.32 7.32 1.38
N ARG A 77 0.14 8.64 1.35
CA ARG A 77 -0.30 9.38 0.16
C ARG A 77 0.39 10.73 0.11
N GLY A 78 1.12 10.97 -0.98
CA GLY A 78 1.64 12.31 -1.30
C GLY A 78 0.58 13.17 -2.02
N PRO A 79 0.09 14.26 -1.43
CA PRO A 79 -1.04 15.05 -1.95
C PRO A 79 -0.61 15.99 -3.09
N SER A 80 -0.24 15.42 -4.24
CA SER A 80 0.23 16.19 -5.40
C SER A 80 -0.89 16.66 -6.34
N GLY A 81 -2.15 16.36 -6.01
CA GLY A 81 -3.34 16.54 -6.83
C GLY A 81 -4.50 15.64 -6.38
N LYS A 82 -5.61 15.66 -7.14
CA LYS A 82 -6.75 14.75 -6.93
C LYS A 82 -6.35 13.28 -7.05
N MET A 83 -7.00 12.41 -6.29
CA MET A 83 -6.78 10.97 -6.42
C MET A 83 -7.39 10.42 -7.72
N HIS A 84 -6.79 9.36 -8.24
CA HIS A 84 -7.32 8.55 -9.33
C HIS A 84 -7.35 7.08 -8.88
N ILE A 85 -7.99 6.19 -9.63
CA ILE A 85 -8.19 4.78 -9.26
C ILE A 85 -6.89 4.06 -8.86
N GLY A 86 -5.76 4.38 -9.50
CA GLY A 86 -4.46 3.80 -9.13
C GLY A 86 -4.04 4.09 -7.67
N HIS A 87 -4.43 5.23 -7.10
CA HIS A 87 -4.16 5.58 -5.71
C HIS A 87 -5.06 4.82 -4.73
N LEU A 88 -6.20 4.31 -5.19
CA LEU A 88 -7.14 3.54 -4.35
C LEU A 88 -6.69 2.10 -4.16
N VAL A 89 -5.94 1.52 -5.10
CA VAL A 89 -5.47 0.13 -5.04
C VAL A 89 -4.75 -0.20 -3.71
N PRO A 90 -3.71 0.54 -3.28
CA PRO A 90 -3.08 0.27 -1.98
C PRO A 90 -4.05 0.46 -0.82
N MET A 91 -4.92 1.48 -0.86
CA MET A 91 -5.88 1.77 0.23
C MET A 91 -6.91 0.65 0.40
N LEU A 92 -7.49 0.16 -0.70
CA LEU A 92 -8.44 -0.95 -0.70
C LEU A 92 -7.79 -2.24 -0.15
N PHE A 93 -6.55 -2.51 -0.55
CA PHE A 93 -5.83 -3.66 -0.04
C PHE A 93 -5.50 -3.52 1.45
N THR A 94 -5.06 -2.34 1.89
CA THR A 94 -4.83 -2.03 3.30
C THR A 94 -6.10 -2.15 4.12
N LYS A 95 -7.25 -1.71 3.60
CA LYS A 95 -8.55 -1.88 4.26
C LYS A 95 -8.86 -3.36 4.48
N TRP A 96 -8.72 -4.18 3.43
CA TRP A 96 -8.95 -5.61 3.56
C TRP A 96 -8.03 -6.25 4.61
N LEU A 97 -6.75 -5.86 4.65
CA LEU A 97 -5.82 -6.32 5.68
C LEU A 97 -6.25 -5.86 7.08
N GLN A 98 -6.69 -4.62 7.24
CA GLN A 98 -7.18 -4.10 8.53
C GLN A 98 -8.39 -4.90 9.01
N ASP A 99 -9.37 -5.12 8.14
CA ASP A 99 -10.59 -5.87 8.45
C ASP A 99 -10.29 -7.35 8.77
N ALA A 100 -9.32 -7.96 8.08
CA ALA A 100 -8.95 -9.36 8.27
C ALA A 100 -8.09 -9.64 9.51
N PHE A 101 -7.20 -8.72 9.87
CA PHE A 101 -6.20 -8.90 10.93
C PHE A 101 -6.45 -8.05 12.17
N ASP A 102 -7.52 -7.24 12.17
CA ASP A 102 -7.91 -6.36 13.29
C ASP A 102 -6.78 -5.43 13.77
N ALA A 103 -5.92 -5.01 12.82
CA ALA A 103 -4.69 -4.28 13.07
C ALA A 103 -4.90 -2.77 13.15
N ASN A 104 -4.07 -2.08 13.95
CA ASN A 104 -3.98 -0.61 13.89
C ASN A 104 -3.38 -0.19 12.55
N LEU A 105 -3.86 0.92 12.00
CA LEU A 105 -3.42 1.52 10.75
C LEU A 105 -2.89 2.93 11.01
N TYR A 106 -1.81 3.30 10.33
CA TYR A 106 -1.32 4.67 10.27
C TYR A 106 -1.20 5.07 8.80
N ILE A 107 -1.79 6.21 8.43
CA ILE A 107 -1.75 6.74 7.06
C ILE A 107 -0.99 8.06 7.06
N GLN A 108 0.21 8.09 6.45
CA GLN A 108 0.97 9.32 6.32
C GLN A 108 0.48 10.13 5.10
N ILE A 109 0.16 11.40 5.31
CA ILE A 109 0.00 12.37 4.22
C ILE A 109 1.32 13.14 4.09
N THR A 110 2.04 12.96 2.98
CA THR A 110 3.38 13.55 2.77
C THR A 110 3.29 14.88 2.01
N ASP A 111 2.59 15.85 2.60
CA ASP A 111 2.45 17.20 2.07
C ASP A 111 3.80 17.94 1.96
N ASP A 112 4.63 17.81 2.99
CA ASP A 112 6.02 18.28 3.06
C ASP A 112 6.87 17.78 1.87
N GLU A 113 6.81 16.48 1.54
CA GLU A 113 7.49 15.89 0.40
C GLU A 113 7.05 16.57 -0.90
N LYS A 114 5.75 16.81 -1.07
CA LYS A 114 5.25 17.44 -2.31
C LYS A 114 5.59 18.91 -2.39
N PHE A 115 5.75 19.60 -1.26
CA PHE A 115 6.25 20.97 -1.23
C PHE A 115 7.71 21.03 -1.65
N LEU A 116 8.55 20.13 -1.13
CA LEU A 116 9.98 20.11 -1.43
C LEU A 116 10.32 19.68 -2.86
N PHE A 117 9.55 18.75 -3.44
CA PHE A 117 9.86 18.17 -4.75
C PHE A 117 9.20 18.88 -5.94
N LYS A 118 8.15 19.68 -5.73
CA LYS A 118 7.50 20.44 -6.81
C LYS A 118 7.86 21.91 -6.75
N SER A 119 8.67 22.35 -7.72
CA SER A 119 9.14 23.74 -7.83
C SER A 119 8.03 24.78 -8.00
N ASP A 120 6.84 24.36 -8.45
CA ASP A 120 5.68 25.20 -8.74
C ASP A 120 4.56 25.08 -7.69
N ALA A 121 4.72 24.24 -6.67
CA ALA A 121 3.69 24.03 -5.68
C ALA A 121 3.72 25.13 -4.61
N THR A 122 2.55 25.70 -4.32
CA THR A 122 2.35 26.57 -3.16
C THR A 122 1.87 25.75 -1.97
N GLN A 123 2.21 26.18 -0.76
CA GLN A 123 1.74 25.56 0.48
C GLN A 123 0.20 25.43 0.48
N ASP A 124 -0.52 26.51 0.18
CA ASP A 124 -1.99 26.51 0.08
C ASP A 124 -2.54 25.45 -0.88
N ALA A 125 -1.87 25.23 -2.02
CA ALA A 125 -2.33 24.23 -2.99
C ALA A 125 -2.16 22.81 -2.45
N ILE A 126 -1.05 22.55 -1.75
CA ILE A 126 -0.76 21.24 -1.16
C ILE A 126 -1.72 20.96 0.00
N GLU A 127 -1.93 21.93 0.89
CA GLU A 127 -2.88 21.79 2.00
C GLU A 127 -4.31 21.52 1.49
N ARG A 128 -4.73 22.17 0.40
CA ARG A 128 -6.01 21.85 -0.25
C ARG A 128 -6.06 20.40 -0.75
N TYR A 129 -5.02 19.95 -1.46
CA TYR A 129 -4.98 18.56 -1.93
C TYR A 129 -4.85 17.54 -0.80
N ALA A 130 -4.17 17.87 0.29
CA ALA A 130 -4.08 17.03 1.47
C ALA A 130 -5.47 16.80 2.05
N ASN A 131 -6.23 17.87 2.29
CA ASN A 131 -7.61 17.79 2.77
C ASN A 131 -8.51 17.00 1.81
N ASP A 132 -8.48 17.29 0.51
CA ASP A 132 -9.26 16.55 -0.49
C ASP A 132 -8.93 15.04 -0.49
N ASN A 133 -7.64 14.70 -0.43
CA ASN A 133 -7.19 13.30 -0.44
C ASN A 133 -7.54 12.59 0.89
N ILE A 134 -7.54 13.29 2.02
CA ILE A 134 -8.00 12.73 3.30
C ILE A 134 -9.48 12.36 3.21
N LEU A 135 -10.32 13.17 2.56
CA LEU A 135 -11.74 12.84 2.35
C LEU A 135 -11.91 11.59 1.48
N ASP A 136 -11.14 11.47 0.39
CA ASP A 136 -11.15 10.27 -0.46
C ASP A 136 -10.72 9.01 0.33
N ILE A 137 -9.70 9.14 1.20
CA ILE A 137 -9.19 8.05 2.04
C ILE A 137 -10.22 7.66 3.11
N ALA A 138 -10.81 8.65 3.80
CA ALA A 138 -11.84 8.41 4.81
C ALA A 138 -13.07 7.71 4.22
N ALA A 139 -13.45 8.05 2.98
CA ALA A 139 -14.55 7.42 2.25
C ALA A 139 -14.32 5.93 1.94
N MET A 140 -13.10 5.41 2.08
CA MET A 140 -12.84 3.96 1.95
C MET A 140 -13.43 3.14 3.11
N GLY A 141 -13.75 3.77 4.25
CA GLY A 141 -14.39 3.11 5.38
C GLY A 141 -13.41 2.27 6.21
N PHE A 142 -12.26 2.83 6.57
CA PHE A 142 -11.37 2.26 7.58
C PHE A 142 -12.01 2.33 8.99
N ASN A 143 -11.51 1.53 9.93
CA ASN A 143 -11.99 1.55 11.30
C ASN A 143 -11.56 2.85 12.02
N PRO A 144 -12.50 3.71 12.49
CA PRO A 144 -12.19 5.00 13.09
C PRO A 144 -11.47 4.91 14.45
N ASP A 145 -11.57 3.78 15.14
CA ASP A 145 -10.90 3.57 16.43
C ASP A 145 -9.49 2.99 16.27
N LYS A 146 -9.08 2.66 15.03
CA LYS A 146 -7.82 1.97 14.71
C LYS A 146 -7.10 2.53 13.49
N THR A 147 -7.37 3.77 13.08
CA THR A 147 -6.76 4.40 11.89
C THR A 147 -6.35 5.84 12.17
#